data_AF-X0WL23-F1
#
_entry.id   AF-X0WL23-F1
#
_cell.length_a   1.000
_cell.length_b   1.000
_cell.length_c   1.000
_cell.angle_alpha   90.00
_cell.angle_beta   90.00
_cell.angle_gamma   90.00
#
_symmetry.space_group_name_H-M   'P 1'
#
loop_
_entity.id
_entity.type
_entity.pdbx_description
1 polymer ?
#
loop_
_entity_poly.entity_id
_entity_poly.type
_entity_poly.pdbx_seq_one_letter_code
_entity_poly.pdbx_strand_id
1 'polypeptide(L)'
;MVLALAVLVAMVAIPASAVVVSFPDPGLEVHIRRVIGKPTEDIHDTDLLGLTELDATGSSIASLEGIQYCVDLTVLWLYENEIVDISALSSLTTLDSLGLGSNQIVDIGVLSGLTN
;
A
#
# COMPACT_ATOMS: atom_id res chain seq x y z
N MET A 1 20.49 7.59 -44.59
CA MET A 1 19.18 7.72 -43.90
C MET A 1 18.85 6.40 -43.21
N VAL A 2 19.28 6.23 -41.96
CA VAL A 2 18.54 5.47 -40.92
C VAL A 2 18.98 6.11 -39.61
N LEU A 3 18.14 6.95 -39.00
CA LEU A 3 18.35 7.43 -37.64
C LEU A 3 18.01 6.26 -36.70
N ALA A 4 18.99 5.78 -35.93
CA ALA A 4 18.75 4.89 -34.81
C ALA A 4 18.20 5.74 -33.65
N LEU A 5 16.91 5.62 -33.39
CA LEU A 5 16.24 6.23 -32.24
C LEU A 5 16.61 5.41 -31.00
N ALA A 6 17.66 5.81 -30.29
CA ALA A 6 17.94 5.31 -28.96
C ALA A 6 16.87 5.86 -28.02
N VAL A 7 15.88 5.03 -27.70
CA VAL A 7 14.95 5.31 -26.59
C VAL A 7 15.79 5.23 -25.32
N LEU A 8 16.16 6.40 -24.79
CA LEU A 8 16.77 6.55 -23.48
C LEU A 8 15.70 6.20 -22.43
N VAL A 9 15.57 4.90 -22.12
CA VAL A 9 14.86 4.48 -20.92
C VAL A 9 15.72 4.97 -19.76
N ALA A 10 15.22 5.94 -19.01
CA ALA A 10 15.84 6.39 -17.78
C ALA A 10 16.04 5.15 -16.89
N MET A 11 17.29 4.72 -16.72
CA MET A 11 17.63 3.71 -15.73
C MET A 11 17.39 4.38 -14.37
N VAL A 12 16.19 4.21 -13.82
CA VAL A 12 16.02 4.28 -12.37
C VAL A 12 16.95 3.20 -11.85
N ALA A 13 18.02 3.62 -11.18
CA ALA A 13 18.90 2.70 -10.49
C ALA A 13 18.03 1.99 -9.45
N ILE A 14 17.59 0.76 -9.76
CA ILE A 14 16.90 -0.08 -8.81
C ILE A 14 17.91 -0.28 -7.67
N PRO A 15 17.68 0.27 -6.47
CA PRO A 15 18.58 0.02 -5.36
C PRO A 15 18.62 -1.49 -5.16
N ALA A 16 19.82 -2.05 -4.97
CA ALA A 16 20.10 -3.49 -5.04
C ALA A 16 19.40 -4.35 -3.96
N SER A 17 18.41 -3.82 -3.26
CA SER A 17 17.61 -4.48 -2.22
C SER A 17 16.14 -4.04 -2.26
N ALA A 18 15.59 -3.74 -3.44
CA ALA A 18 14.17 -3.45 -3.59
C ALA A 18 13.38 -4.78 -3.60
N VAL A 19 12.49 -4.97 -2.63
CA VAL A 19 11.62 -6.15 -2.55
C VAL A 19 10.38 -5.87 -3.37
N VAL A 20 10.05 -6.77 -4.30
CA VAL A 20 8.78 -6.69 -5.04
C VAL A 20 7.63 -6.99 -4.08
N VAL A 21 6.77 -6.01 -3.86
CA VAL A 21 5.58 -6.10 -3.01
C VAL A 21 4.39 -6.47 -3.87
N SER A 22 3.63 -7.46 -3.41
CA SER A 22 2.40 -7.89 -4.05
C SER A 22 1.20 -7.51 -3.19
N PHE A 23 0.15 -7.01 -3.83
CA PHE A 23 -1.13 -6.71 -3.21
C PHE A 23 -2.16 -7.66 -3.84
N PRO A 24 -2.50 -8.80 -3.19
CA PRO A 24 -3.40 -9.79 -3.79
C PRO A 24 -4.85 -9.28 -3.88
N ASP A 25 -5.20 -8.26 -3.11
CA ASP A 25 -6.50 -7.61 -3.17
C ASP A 25 -6.51 -6.54 -4.29
N PRO A 26 -7.36 -6.68 -5.31
CA PRO A 26 -7.37 -5.76 -6.45
C PRO A 26 -7.86 -4.36 -6.08
N GLY A 27 -8.74 -4.23 -5.07
CA GLY A 27 -9.23 -2.94 -4.61
C GLY A 27 -8.12 -2.12 -3.96
N LEU A 28 -7.31 -2.79 -3.14
CA LEU A 28 -6.12 -2.21 -2.52
C LEU A 28 -5.04 -1.91 -3.55
N GLU A 29 -4.72 -2.87 -4.43
CA GLU A 29 -3.67 -2.71 -5.44
C GLU A 29 -3.95 -1.50 -6.34
N VAL A 30 -5.17 -1.34 -6.84
CA VAL A 30 -5.54 -0.20 -7.70
C VAL A 30 -5.34 1.13 -6.99
N HIS A 31 -5.69 1.21 -5.70
CA HIS A 31 -5.50 2.44 -4.92
C HIS A 31 -4.03 2.75 -4.69
N ILE A 32 -3.23 1.75 -4.29
CA ILE A 32 -1.78 1.91 -4.14
C ILE A 32 -1.15 2.39 -5.45
N ARG A 33 -1.44 1.71 -6.56
CA ARG A 33 -0.92 2.07 -7.89
C ARG A 33 -1.27 3.49 -8.30
N ARG A 34 -2.50 3.93 -8.00
CA ARG A 34 -2.95 5.30 -8.29
C ARG A 34 -2.16 6.33 -7.48
N VAL A 35 -1.87 6.05 -6.21
CA VAL A 35 -1.17 6.99 -5.34
C VAL A 35 0.33 7.06 -5.67
N ILE A 36 0.98 5.92 -5.91
CA ILE A 36 2.42 5.88 -6.26
C ILE A 36 2.70 6.20 -7.73
N GLY A 37 1.67 6.31 -8.58
CA GLY A 37 1.80 6.65 -10.00
C GLY A 37 2.35 5.53 -10.89
N LYS A 38 2.24 4.25 -10.45
CA LYS A 38 2.74 3.07 -11.18
C LYS A 38 1.61 2.14 -11.61
N PRO A 39 0.96 2.39 -12.76
CA PRO A 39 -0.22 1.64 -13.17
C PRO A 39 0.07 0.18 -13.58
N THR A 40 1.27 -0.10 -14.07
CA THR A 40 1.61 -1.42 -14.65
C THR A 40 2.97 -1.96 -14.25
N GLU A 41 3.82 -1.13 -13.63
CA GLU A 41 5.17 -1.53 -13.20
C GLU A 41 5.08 -2.35 -11.91
N ASP A 42 6.09 -3.17 -11.67
CA ASP A 42 6.23 -3.86 -10.39
C ASP A 42 6.35 -2.84 -9.26
N ILE A 43 5.59 -3.07 -8.20
CA ILE A 43 5.63 -2.24 -7.00
C ILE A 43 6.75 -2.77 -6.12
N HIS A 44 7.66 -1.90 -5.74
CA HIS A 44 8.72 -2.22 -4.81
C HIS A 44 8.45 -1.56 -3.47
N ASP A 45 8.97 -2.13 -2.39
CA ASP A 45 8.93 -1.54 -1.05
C ASP A 45 9.44 -0.08 -1.02
N THR A 46 10.49 0.22 -1.80
CA THR A 46 11.02 1.58 -1.93
C THR A 46 10.03 2.57 -2.57
N ASP A 47 9.07 2.09 -3.36
CA ASP A 47 8.05 2.94 -3.98
C ASP A 47 6.95 3.36 -2.99
N LEU A 48 6.85 2.63 -1.87
CA LEU A 48 5.88 2.87 -0.81
C LEU A 48 6.43 3.80 0.27
N LEU A 49 7.74 4.05 0.26
CA LEU A 49 8.39 5.01 1.16
C LEU A 49 7.86 6.42 0.86
N GLY A 50 7.50 7.14 1.93
CA GLY A 50 6.90 8.47 1.84
C GLY A 50 5.39 8.47 1.55
N LEU A 51 4.73 7.31 1.43
CA LEU A 51 3.27 7.24 1.40
C LEU A 51 2.72 7.49 2.80
N THR A 52 2.27 8.71 3.08
CA THR A 52 1.82 9.12 4.42
C THR A 52 0.31 8.99 4.63
N GLU A 53 -0.47 9.00 3.55
CA GLU A 53 -1.93 8.98 3.60
C GLU A 53 -2.48 8.04 2.52
N LEU A 54 -3.42 7.19 2.92
CA LEU A 54 -4.17 6.32 2.01
C LEU A 54 -5.66 6.34 2.39
N ASP A 55 -6.48 6.83 1.46
CA ASP A 55 -7.93 6.64 1.48
C ASP A 55 -8.32 5.60 0.44
N ALA A 56 -8.86 4.49 0.92
CA ALA A 56 -9.46 3.43 0.11
C ALA A 56 -10.84 3.05 0.66
N THR A 57 -11.60 4.05 1.11
CA THR A 57 -13.00 3.90 1.53
C THR A 57 -13.85 3.35 0.37
N GLY A 58 -14.72 2.37 0.62
CA GLY A 58 -15.67 1.87 -0.38
C GLY A 58 -15.03 1.12 -1.55
N SER A 59 -13.87 0.50 -1.34
CA SER A 59 -13.03 -0.08 -2.40
C SER A 59 -13.15 -1.61 -2.55
N SER A 60 -14.14 -2.22 -1.88
CA SER A 60 -14.34 -3.67 -1.86
C SER A 60 -13.09 -4.45 -1.43
N ILE A 61 -12.32 -3.90 -0.50
CA ILE A 61 -11.09 -4.52 0.01
C ILE A 61 -11.47 -5.62 1.00
N ALA A 62 -10.95 -6.81 0.79
CA ALA A 62 -11.09 -7.96 1.69
C ALA A 62 -9.77 -8.33 2.38
N SER A 63 -8.62 -8.04 1.73
CA SER A 63 -7.28 -8.31 2.28
C SER A 63 -6.41 -7.07 2.30
N LEU A 64 -5.69 -6.90 3.42
CA LEU A 64 -4.71 -5.84 3.63
C LEU A 64 -3.27 -6.29 3.37
N GLU A 65 -3.07 -7.50 2.87
CA GLU A 65 -1.74 -8.02 2.54
C GLU A 65 -0.98 -7.06 1.60
N GLY A 66 0.26 -6.75 1.94
CA GLY A 66 1.11 -5.78 1.26
C GLY A 66 1.14 -4.41 1.94
N ILE A 67 0.12 -4.04 2.74
CA ILE A 67 0.08 -2.73 3.40
C ILE A 67 1.18 -2.57 4.46
N GLN A 68 1.71 -3.66 5.01
CA GLN A 68 2.79 -3.64 5.99
C GLN A 68 4.10 -2.99 5.49
N TYR A 69 4.26 -2.86 4.17
CA TYR A 69 5.42 -2.20 3.57
C TYR A 69 5.27 -0.67 3.48
N CYS A 70 4.07 -0.13 3.71
CA CYS A 70 3.79 1.31 3.73
C CYS A 70 4.16 1.90 5.10
N VAL A 71 5.42 1.77 5.50
CA VAL A 71 5.92 2.04 6.87
C VAL A 71 5.84 3.50 7.31
N ASP A 72 5.63 4.43 6.37
CA ASP A 72 5.50 5.86 6.63
C ASP A 72 4.03 6.32 6.72
N LEU A 73 3.05 5.39 6.64
CA LEU A 73 1.63 5.73 6.75
C LEU A 73 1.31 6.33 8.11
N THR A 74 0.69 7.51 8.08
CA THR A 74 0.18 8.23 9.25
C THR A 74 -1.35 8.26 9.27
N VAL A 75 -1.97 8.22 8.10
CA VAL A 75 -3.43 8.27 7.95
C VAL A 75 -3.88 7.14 7.02
N LEU A 76 -4.80 6.30 7.51
CA LEU A 76 -5.36 5.19 6.76
C LEU A 76 -6.88 5.13 6.93
N TRP A 77 -7.62 5.37 5.84
CA TRP A 77 -9.08 5.28 5.81
C TRP A 77 -9.52 4.09 4.95
N LEU A 78 -10.17 3.14 5.60
CA LEU A 78 -10.63 1.87 5.03
C LEU A 78 -12.12 1.64 5.33
N TYR A 79 -12.90 2.71 5.48
CA TYR A 79 -14.33 2.59 5.75
C TYR A 79 -15.07 1.85 4.63
N GLU A 80 -16.19 1.21 4.95
CA GLU A 80 -17.09 0.60 3.95
C GLU A 80 -16.39 -0.43 3.04
N ASN A 81 -15.62 -1.34 3.64
CA ASN A 81 -14.95 -2.45 2.96
C ASN A 81 -15.40 -3.81 3.53
N GLU A 82 -14.76 -4.89 3.09
CA GLU A 82 -15.09 -6.27 3.44
C GLU A 82 -13.97 -6.92 4.29
N ILE A 83 -13.18 -6.10 4.98
CA ILE A 83 -12.01 -6.55 5.73
C ILE A 83 -12.45 -7.37 6.94
N VAL A 84 -11.84 -8.54 7.12
CA VAL A 84 -12.05 -9.43 8.28
C VAL A 84 -10.80 -9.49 9.17
N ASP A 85 -9.62 -9.55 8.54
CA ASP A 85 -8.32 -9.63 9.22
C ASP A 85 -7.53 -8.34 9.01
N ILE A 86 -7.02 -7.79 10.11
CA ILE A 86 -6.19 -6.59 10.16
C ILE A 86 -4.76 -6.86 10.66
N SER A 87 -4.32 -8.12 10.70
CA SER A 87 -2.97 -8.55 11.11
C SER A 87 -1.84 -7.80 10.38
N ALA A 88 -2.06 -7.45 9.11
CA ALA A 88 -1.13 -6.68 8.30
C ALA A 88 -0.84 -5.26 8.86
N LEU A 89 -1.72 -4.70 9.70
CA LEU A 89 -1.53 -3.39 10.32
C LEU A 89 -0.55 -3.39 11.50
N SER A 90 -0.17 -4.56 12.03
CA SER A 90 0.63 -4.71 13.25
C SER A 90 1.98 -3.96 13.25
N SER A 91 2.54 -3.69 12.07
CA SER A 91 3.84 -3.04 11.90
C SER A 91 3.76 -1.53 11.63
N LEU A 92 2.57 -1.00 11.37
CA LEU A 92 2.35 0.41 10.98
C LEU A 92 2.29 1.32 12.21
N THR A 93 3.37 1.33 12.98
CA THR A 93 3.47 2.03 14.28
C THR A 93 3.44 3.57 14.16
N THR A 94 3.52 4.09 12.94
CA THR A 94 3.42 5.52 12.59
C THR A 94 1.99 6.01 12.37
N LEU A 95 0.99 5.12 12.43
CA LEU A 95 -0.41 5.51 12.21
C LEU A 95 -0.93 6.40 13.34
N ASP A 96 -1.31 7.63 12.97
CA ASP A 96 -1.97 8.62 13.85
C ASP A 96 -3.50 8.55 13.71
N SER A 97 -3.99 8.11 12.55
CA SER A 97 -5.42 8.09 12.24
C SER A 97 -5.78 6.84 11.45
N LEU A 98 -6.69 6.04 12.00
CA LEU A 98 -7.14 4.78 11.42
C LEU A 98 -8.67 4.71 11.38
N GLY A 99 -9.22 4.58 10.18
CA GLY A 99 -10.65 4.42 9.93
C GLY A 99 -10.98 3.01 9.46
N LEU A 100 -11.66 2.21 10.29
CA LEU A 100 -12.04 0.81 9.97
C LEU A 100 -13.55 0.56 10.05
N GLY A 101 -14.38 1.61 10.18
CA GLY A 101 -15.83 1.46 10.33
C GLY A 101 -16.48 0.79 9.11
N SER A 102 -17.61 0.12 9.32
CA SER A 102 -18.33 -0.59 8.25
C SER A 102 -17.47 -1.66 7.55
N ASN A 103 -16.76 -2.46 8.33
CA ASN A 103 -16.05 -3.69 7.91
C ASN A 103 -16.62 -4.91 8.66
N GLN A 104 -15.99 -6.08 8.47
CA GLN A 104 -16.38 -7.36 9.06
C GLN A 104 -15.36 -7.84 10.12
N ILE A 105 -14.61 -6.91 10.71
CA ILE A 105 -13.55 -7.18 11.68
C ILE A 105 -14.16 -7.63 13.00
N VAL A 106 -13.69 -8.77 13.51
CA VAL A 106 -14.14 -9.35 14.78
C VAL A 106 -13.08 -9.27 15.88
N ASP A 107 -11.80 -9.14 15.51
CA ASP A 107 -10.68 -9.05 16.44
C ASP A 107 -9.87 -7.80 16.13
N ILE A 108 -9.70 -6.95 17.15
CA ILE A 108 -8.92 -5.71 17.10
C ILE A 108 -7.66 -5.78 17.96
N GLY A 109 -7.32 -6.95 18.52
CA GLY A 109 -6.14 -7.13 19.38
C GLY A 109 -4.83 -6.73 18.70
N VAL A 110 -4.76 -6.85 17.36
CA VAL A 110 -3.64 -6.38 16.54
C VAL A 110 -3.32 -4.90 16.76
N LEU A 111 -4.34 -4.07 17.00
CA LEU A 111 -4.17 -2.63 17.19
C LEU A 111 -3.44 -2.26 18.50
N SER A 112 -3.31 -3.20 19.44
CA SER A 112 -2.54 -2.97 20.69
C SER A 112 -1.04 -2.74 20.45
N GLY A 113 -0.54 -3.11 19.27
CA GLY A 113 0.84 -2.86 18.85
C GLY A 113 1.08 -1.47 18.25
N LEU A 114 0.03 -0.69 18.00
CA LEU A 114 0.14 0.68 17.51
C LEU A 114 0.47 1.61 18.69
N THR A 115 1.48 2.46 18.54
CA THR A 115 2.09 3.20 19.66
C THR A 115 2.15 4.72 19.49
N ASN A 116 1.62 5.27 18.39
CA ASN A 116 1.63 6.72 18.13
C ASN A 116 0.60 7.48 18.97
#